data_AF-A0A842WW81-F1
#
_entry.id   AF-A0A842WW81-F1
#
_cell.length_a   1.000
_cell.length_b   1.000
_cell.length_c   1.000
_cell.angle_alpha   90.00
_cell.angle_beta   90.00
_cell.angle_gamma   90.00
#
_symmetry.space_group_name_H-M   'P 1'
#
loop_
_entity.id
_entity.type
_entity.pdbx_description
1 polymer ?
#
loop_
_entity_poly.entity_id
_entity_poly.type
_entity_poly.pdbx_seq_one_letter_code
_entity_poly.pdbx_strand_id
1 'polypeptide(L)'
;MKMINDVFMIDIPEFDAGEEDIFGDPIEYIKEHPDDKRVLNVIKQNPCWSYMYANEVIKGKWPEGEEIIKQDPRLAFRYAHNMINGRWPEAEDTIKQDPKWAYYYAYNVIKGRWPEAEDTIKQNPEQAYDYARYVVKGRWPEGEEAIKQSPKRACLYAYNVIKGRWPVAEDTIKKDPLWAYQYAHNVIKGRWPEAEETITQSPKWWRKYERKFL
;
A
#
# COMPACT_ATOMS: atom_id res chain seq x y z
N MET A 1 -31.44 2.40 2.27
CA MET A 1 -30.47 1.34 2.66
C MET A 1 -29.96 0.67 1.39
N LYS A 2 -28.66 0.29 1.38
CA LYS A 2 -27.75 -0.01 0.25
C LYS A 2 -27.12 1.25 -0.36
N MET A 3 -25.99 1.72 0.16
CA MET A 3 -24.61 1.19 0.09
C MET A 3 -23.98 1.32 -1.29
N ILE A 4 -23.17 2.37 -1.37
CA ILE A 4 -22.12 2.77 -2.29
C ILE A 4 -21.20 1.58 -2.61
N ASN A 5 -21.05 1.28 -3.90
CA ASN A 5 -19.93 0.51 -4.45
C ASN A 5 -19.13 1.46 -5.34
N ASP A 6 -18.29 2.30 -4.73
CA ASP A 6 -17.24 3.00 -5.44
C ASP A 6 -16.12 1.98 -5.73
N VAL A 7 -16.30 1.25 -6.83
CA VAL A 7 -15.21 0.53 -7.48
C VAL A 7 -14.34 1.61 -8.11
N PHE A 8 -13.17 1.83 -7.51
CA PHE A 8 -12.15 2.74 -8.04
C PHE A 8 -11.89 2.43 -9.51
N MET A 9 -12.17 3.41 -10.36
CA MET A 9 -11.86 3.40 -11.78
C MET A 9 -10.38 3.09 -11.99
N ILE A 10 -10.14 2.17 -12.91
CA ILE A 10 -8.83 1.77 -13.40
C ILE A 10 -8.41 2.86 -14.39
N ASP A 11 -7.44 3.70 -14.03
CA ASP A 11 -6.72 4.48 -15.03
C ASP A 11 -5.72 3.53 -15.72
N ILE A 12 -6.15 2.95 -16.84
CA ILE A 12 -5.31 2.21 -17.78
C ILE A 12 -4.51 3.27 -18.55
N PRO A 13 -3.17 3.30 -18.50
CA PRO A 13 -2.41 4.19 -19.37
C PRO A 13 -2.66 3.79 -20.84
N GLU A 14 -3.17 4.73 -21.64
CA GLU A 14 -3.31 4.58 -23.09
C GLU A 14 -1.93 4.25 -23.69
N PHE A 15 -1.81 3.03 -24.23
CA PHE A 15 -0.63 2.53 -24.93
C PHE A 15 -0.96 2.44 -26.42
N ASP A 16 0.03 2.79 -27.25
CA ASP A 16 -0.13 3.16 -28.66
C ASP A 16 -0.77 2.06 -29.53
N ALA A 17 -1.78 2.45 -30.31
CA ALA A 17 -2.82 1.62 -30.91
C ALA A 17 -2.40 0.94 -32.24
N GLY A 18 -1.63 -0.15 -32.15
CA GLY A 18 -1.18 -0.90 -33.33
C GLY A 18 -1.91 -2.22 -33.63
N GLU A 19 -2.28 -3.00 -32.59
CA GLU A 19 -2.79 -4.38 -32.77
C GLU A 19 -4.03 -4.74 -31.91
N GLU A 20 -4.50 -3.84 -31.04
CA GLU A 20 -5.69 -4.08 -30.20
C GLU A 20 -7.01 -4.21 -30.99
N ASP A 21 -7.07 -3.63 -32.20
CA ASP A 21 -8.32 -3.51 -32.96
C ASP A 21 -8.75 -4.80 -33.69
N ILE A 22 -7.97 -5.89 -33.58
CA ILE A 22 -8.23 -7.14 -34.32
C ILE A 22 -9.10 -8.12 -33.51
N PHE A 23 -9.09 -8.05 -32.17
CA PHE A 23 -9.71 -9.06 -31.31
C PHE A 23 -10.69 -8.54 -30.24
N GLY A 24 -10.77 -7.22 -30.02
CA GLY A 24 -11.48 -6.68 -28.86
C GLY A 24 -10.72 -6.95 -27.57
N ASP A 25 -11.39 -7.40 -26.51
CA ASP A 25 -10.71 -7.85 -25.27
C ASP A 25 -10.04 -9.22 -25.50
N PRO A 26 -8.68 -9.30 -25.48
CA PRO A 26 -7.97 -10.56 -25.70
C PRO A 26 -8.34 -11.66 -24.71
N ILE A 27 -8.74 -11.30 -23.49
CA ILE A 27 -9.11 -12.23 -22.43
C ILE A 27 -10.49 -12.84 -22.68
N GLU A 28 -11.46 -12.06 -23.17
CA GLU A 28 -12.77 -12.62 -23.55
C GLU A 28 -12.65 -13.47 -24.82
N TYR A 29 -11.89 -13.01 -25.81
CA TYR A 29 -11.69 -13.75 -27.05
C TYR A 29 -11.06 -15.13 -26.82
N ILE A 30 -9.99 -15.21 -26.01
CA ILE A 30 -9.27 -16.47 -25.76
C ILE A 30 -10.08 -17.47 -24.92
N LYS A 31 -11.09 -17.02 -24.16
CA LYS A 31 -12.02 -17.93 -23.46
C LYS A 31 -12.84 -18.78 -24.44
N GLU A 32 -13.19 -18.22 -25.60
CA GLU A 32 -13.90 -18.91 -26.68
C GLU A 32 -12.94 -19.65 -27.63
N HIS A 33 -11.68 -19.20 -27.73
CA HIS A 33 -10.68 -19.70 -28.67
C HIS A 33 -9.35 -20.07 -27.94
N PRO A 34 -9.35 -21.06 -27.03
CA PRO A 34 -8.26 -21.28 -26.07
C PRO A 34 -6.88 -21.59 -26.69
N ASP A 35 -6.86 -22.10 -27.92
CA ASP A 35 -5.62 -22.49 -28.61
C ASP A 35 -5.15 -21.47 -29.66
N ASP A 36 -5.77 -20.29 -29.77
CA ASP A 36 -5.34 -19.27 -30.75
C ASP A 36 -3.99 -18.65 -30.35
N LYS A 37 -2.94 -19.17 -30.98
CA LYS A 37 -1.55 -18.75 -30.74
C LYS A 37 -1.32 -17.26 -31.01
N ARG A 38 -2.10 -16.61 -31.88
CA ARG A 38 -1.94 -15.19 -32.18
C ARG A 38 -2.32 -14.36 -30.95
N VAL A 39 -3.48 -14.67 -30.36
CA VAL A 39 -3.96 -13.98 -29.16
C VAL A 39 -3.11 -14.33 -27.94
N LEU A 40 -2.68 -15.58 -27.80
CA LEU A 40 -1.73 -15.96 -26.75
C LEU A 40 -0.42 -15.17 -26.83
N ASN A 41 0.10 -14.88 -28.04
CA ASN A 41 1.30 -14.07 -28.21
C ASN A 41 1.07 -12.62 -27.77
N VAL A 42 -0.08 -12.02 -28.08
CA VAL A 42 -0.46 -10.67 -27.62
C VAL A 42 -0.55 -10.63 -26.09
N ILE A 43 -1.21 -11.63 -25.47
CA ILE A 43 -1.33 -11.73 -24.01
C ILE A 43 0.06 -11.81 -23.35
N LYS A 44 0.98 -12.62 -23.88
CA LYS A 44 2.35 -12.81 -23.34
C LYS A 44 3.22 -11.55 -23.37
N GLN A 45 2.89 -10.57 -24.19
CA GLN A 45 3.67 -9.34 -24.31
C GLN A 45 3.17 -8.23 -23.37
N ASN A 46 1.98 -8.38 -22.80
CA ASN A 46 1.39 -7.41 -21.90
C ASN A 46 1.30 -7.99 -20.47
N PRO A 47 1.89 -7.34 -19.45
CA PRO A 47 1.89 -7.86 -18.08
C PRO A 47 0.48 -7.93 -17.48
N CYS A 48 -0.39 -6.97 -17.79
CA CYS A 48 -1.77 -6.96 -17.30
C CYS A 48 -2.57 -8.11 -17.90
N TRP A 49 -2.54 -8.29 -19.22
CA TRP A 49 -3.23 -9.42 -19.85
C TRP A 49 -2.64 -10.75 -19.43
N SER A 50 -1.31 -10.85 -19.28
CA SER A 50 -0.69 -12.08 -18.79
C SER A 50 -1.18 -12.47 -17.40
N TYR A 51 -1.28 -11.50 -16.49
CA TYR A 51 -1.87 -11.71 -15.18
C TYR A 51 -3.36 -12.10 -15.28
N MET A 52 -4.15 -11.40 -16.09
CA MET A 52 -5.59 -11.66 -16.24
C MET A 52 -5.84 -13.06 -16.82
N TYR A 53 -5.07 -13.48 -17.81
CA TYR A 53 -5.16 -14.79 -18.41
C TYR A 53 -4.87 -15.90 -17.40
N ALA A 54 -3.79 -15.75 -16.62
CA ALA A 54 -3.48 -16.67 -15.53
C ALA A 54 -4.60 -16.74 -14.48
N ASN A 55 -5.19 -15.60 -14.13
CA ASN A 55 -6.21 -15.48 -13.09
C ASN A 55 -7.60 -15.96 -13.53
N GLU A 56 -8.04 -15.63 -14.73
CA GLU A 56 -9.42 -15.82 -15.19
C GLU A 56 -9.61 -17.06 -16.06
N VAL A 57 -8.62 -17.40 -16.88
CA VAL A 57 -8.70 -18.50 -17.84
C VAL A 57 -8.03 -19.75 -17.27
N ILE A 58 -6.75 -19.66 -16.93
CA ILE A 58 -5.99 -20.80 -16.38
C ILE A 58 -6.41 -21.09 -14.94
N LYS A 59 -6.70 -20.04 -14.16
CA LYS A 59 -6.99 -20.11 -12.71
C LYS A 59 -5.84 -20.77 -11.94
N GLY A 60 -4.61 -20.41 -12.29
CA GLY A 60 -3.41 -21.00 -11.74
C GLY A 60 -2.14 -20.41 -12.35
N LYS A 61 -1.01 -21.06 -12.10
CA LYS A 61 0.27 -20.63 -12.65
C LYS A 61 0.29 -20.77 -14.16
N TRP A 62 0.90 -19.78 -14.81
CA TRP A 62 1.17 -19.70 -16.22
C TRP A 62 2.64 -19.32 -16.45
N PRO A 63 3.55 -20.32 -16.53
CA PRO A 63 4.98 -20.09 -16.65
C PRO A 63 5.36 -19.21 -17.85
N GLU A 64 4.61 -19.27 -18.95
CA GLU A 64 4.91 -18.49 -20.15
C GLU A 64 4.64 -16.99 -19.98
N GLY A 65 3.80 -16.59 -19.03
CA GLY A 65 3.56 -15.19 -18.67
C GLY A 65 4.37 -14.71 -17.48
N GLU A 66 5.05 -15.59 -16.74
CA GLU A 66 5.79 -15.23 -15.53
C GLU A 66 6.89 -14.21 -15.80
N GLU A 67 7.57 -14.30 -16.95
CA GLU A 67 8.67 -13.41 -17.33
C GLU A 67 8.26 -11.93 -17.47
N ILE A 68 7.04 -11.64 -17.92
CA ILE A 68 6.54 -10.27 -18.07
C ILE A 68 5.81 -9.80 -16.80
N ILE A 69 5.09 -10.71 -16.11
CA ILE A 69 4.38 -10.40 -14.87
C ILE A 69 5.37 -9.97 -13.77
N LYS A 70 6.51 -10.65 -13.65
CA LYS A 70 7.50 -10.37 -12.60
C LYS A 70 8.19 -9.02 -12.73
N GLN A 71 8.00 -8.29 -13.83
CA GLN A 71 8.61 -6.99 -14.07
C GLN A 71 7.80 -5.83 -13.45
N ASP A 72 6.54 -6.06 -13.09
CA ASP A 72 5.69 -5.08 -12.41
C ASP A 72 5.50 -5.48 -10.93
N PRO A 73 5.90 -4.66 -9.95
CA PRO A 73 5.81 -4.99 -8.52
C PRO A 73 4.39 -5.35 -8.05
N ARG A 74 3.37 -4.67 -8.59
CA ARG A 74 1.96 -4.91 -8.25
C ARG A 74 1.51 -6.27 -8.74
N LEU A 75 1.75 -6.56 -10.01
CA LEU A 75 1.31 -7.80 -10.64
C LEU A 75 2.11 -8.98 -10.11
N ALA A 76 3.41 -8.82 -9.89
CA ALA A 76 4.26 -9.78 -9.21
C ALA A 76 3.72 -10.17 -7.83
N PHE A 77 3.39 -9.18 -6.98
CA PHE A 77 2.74 -9.43 -5.69
C PHE A 77 1.41 -10.17 -5.85
N ARG A 78 0.52 -9.68 -6.73
CA ARG A 78 -0.80 -10.28 -6.93
C ARG A 78 -0.71 -11.73 -7.41
N TYR A 79 0.25 -12.02 -8.29
CA TYR A 79 0.49 -13.35 -8.80
C TYR A 79 1.02 -14.28 -7.71
N ALA A 80 2.01 -13.84 -6.93
CA ALA A 80 2.52 -14.59 -5.78
C ALA A 80 1.41 -14.89 -4.76
N HIS A 81 0.55 -13.91 -4.47
CA HIS A 81 -0.55 -14.06 -3.53
C HIS A 81 -1.67 -14.96 -4.05
N ASN A 82 -2.15 -14.74 -5.27
CA ASN A 82 -3.37 -15.37 -5.78
C ASN A 82 -3.10 -16.71 -6.48
N MET A 83 -1.99 -16.84 -7.22
CA MET A 83 -1.72 -18.00 -8.08
C MET A 83 -0.70 -18.95 -7.46
N ILE A 84 0.32 -18.41 -6.79
CA ILE A 84 1.37 -19.22 -6.13
C ILE A 84 0.97 -19.57 -4.70
N ASN A 85 0.22 -18.69 -4.03
CA ASN A 85 -0.13 -18.79 -2.61
C ASN A 85 1.12 -19.00 -1.72
N GLY A 86 2.18 -18.27 -2.04
CA GLY A 86 3.49 -18.43 -1.41
C GLY A 86 4.53 -17.49 -1.98
N ARG A 87 5.76 -17.59 -1.47
CA ARG A 87 6.88 -16.77 -1.97
C ARG A 87 7.17 -17.09 -3.43
N TRP A 88 7.54 -16.06 -4.19
CA TRP A 88 7.99 -16.14 -5.56
C TRP A 88 9.38 -15.48 -5.70
N PRO A 89 10.47 -16.22 -5.38
CA PRO A 89 11.83 -15.67 -5.34
C PRO A 89 12.24 -14.93 -6.62
N GLU A 90 11.78 -15.40 -7.78
CA GLU A 90 12.09 -14.84 -9.09
C GLU A 90 11.53 -13.43 -9.30
N ALA A 91 10.51 -13.04 -8.54
CA ALA A 91 9.89 -11.72 -8.62
C ALA A 91 10.20 -10.82 -7.41
N GLU A 92 10.86 -11.35 -6.37
CA GLU A 92 11.13 -10.63 -5.13
C GLU A 92 12.04 -9.41 -5.33
N ASP A 93 12.98 -9.49 -6.27
CA ASP A 93 13.85 -8.36 -6.61
C ASP A 93 13.09 -7.17 -7.21
N THR A 94 11.99 -7.42 -7.92
CA THR A 94 11.09 -6.38 -8.42
C THR A 94 10.17 -5.87 -7.31
N ILE A 95 9.55 -6.79 -6.56
CA ILE A 95 8.58 -6.44 -5.51
C ILE A 95 9.23 -5.55 -4.44
N LYS A 96 10.46 -5.85 -4.03
CA LYS A 96 11.15 -5.11 -2.96
C LYS A 96 11.54 -3.68 -3.34
N GLN A 97 11.44 -3.29 -4.61
CA GLN A 97 11.75 -1.93 -5.07
C GLN A 97 10.61 -0.94 -4.85
N ASP A 98 9.38 -1.43 -4.67
CA ASP A 98 8.22 -0.58 -4.35
C ASP A 98 7.82 -0.74 -2.88
N PRO A 99 7.81 0.33 -2.07
CA PRO A 99 7.53 0.21 -0.64
C PRO A 99 6.14 -0.33 -0.34
N LYS A 100 5.14 0.00 -1.16
CA LYS A 100 3.75 -0.42 -0.98
C LYS A 100 3.62 -1.91 -1.24
N TRP A 101 4.15 -2.40 -2.35
CA TRP A 101 4.08 -3.82 -2.69
C TRP A 101 5.00 -4.68 -1.82
N ALA A 102 6.16 -4.15 -1.43
CA ALA A 102 7.02 -4.78 -0.43
C ALA A 102 6.31 -5.01 0.91
N TYR A 103 5.61 -4.00 1.43
CA TYR A 103 4.78 -4.13 2.63
C TYR A 103 3.70 -5.20 2.45
N TYR A 104 2.91 -5.14 1.37
CA TYR A 104 1.83 -6.10 1.15
C TYR A 104 2.33 -7.54 0.98
N TYR A 105 3.50 -7.72 0.37
CA TYR A 105 4.14 -9.01 0.22
C TYR A 105 4.61 -9.56 1.57
N ALA A 106 5.29 -8.73 2.39
CA ALA A 106 5.67 -9.10 3.75
C ALA A 106 4.45 -9.49 4.61
N TYR A 107 3.36 -8.74 4.50
CA TYR A 107 2.14 -8.96 5.28
C TYR A 107 1.32 -10.17 4.83
N ASN A 108 1.01 -10.30 3.53
CA ASN A 108 0.08 -11.31 3.04
C ASN A 108 0.76 -12.61 2.60
N VAL A 109 1.97 -12.53 2.03
CA VAL A 109 2.67 -13.68 1.45
C VAL A 109 3.65 -14.27 2.45
N ILE A 110 4.61 -13.48 2.95
CA ILE A 110 5.61 -13.93 3.93
C ILE A 110 4.96 -14.11 5.32
N LYS A 111 3.97 -13.28 5.65
CA LYS A 111 3.29 -13.24 6.96
C LYS A 111 4.27 -12.99 8.12
N GLY A 112 5.28 -12.16 7.86
CA GLY A 112 6.38 -11.90 8.78
C GLY A 112 7.33 -10.83 8.25
N ARG A 113 8.40 -10.57 9.01
CA ARG A 113 9.43 -9.60 8.59
C ARG A 113 10.11 -10.08 7.30
N TRP A 114 10.51 -9.12 6.48
CA TRP A 114 11.21 -9.32 5.22
C TRP A 114 12.40 -8.37 5.15
N PRO A 115 13.51 -8.71 5.83
CA PRO A 115 14.68 -7.84 5.96
C PRO A 115 15.20 -7.28 4.64
N GLU A 116 15.12 -8.07 3.57
CA GLU A 116 15.59 -7.72 2.23
C GLU A 116 14.83 -6.55 1.59
N ALA A 117 13.63 -6.23 2.08
CA ALA A 117 12.81 -5.11 1.59
C ALA A 117 12.63 -3.99 2.62
N GLU A 118 13.14 -4.15 3.84
CA GLU A 118 12.96 -3.18 4.93
C GLU A 118 13.57 -1.81 4.60
N ASP A 119 14.69 -1.78 3.86
CA ASP A 119 15.34 -0.55 3.42
C ASP A 119 14.50 0.28 2.45
N THR A 120 13.65 -0.36 1.64
CA THR A 120 12.69 0.33 0.77
C THR A 120 11.47 0.75 1.56
N ILE A 121 10.90 -0.16 2.37
CA ILE A 121 9.68 0.08 3.16
C ILE A 121 9.87 1.29 4.08
N LYS A 122 11.03 1.39 4.74
CA LYS A 122 11.31 2.46 5.70
C LYS A 122 11.47 3.84 5.06
N GLN A 123 11.52 3.96 3.74
CA GLN A 123 11.61 5.27 3.06
C GLN A 123 10.24 5.97 2.95
N ASN A 124 9.13 5.23 3.05
CA ASN A 124 7.80 5.80 2.99
C ASN A 124 7.14 5.82 4.38
N PRO A 125 6.72 6.98 4.92
CA PRO A 125 6.10 7.08 6.25
C PRO A 125 4.83 6.24 6.42
N GLU A 126 4.04 6.07 5.35
CA GLU A 126 2.80 5.28 5.38
C GLU A 126 3.10 3.79 5.49
N GLN A 127 3.92 3.27 4.58
CA GLN A 127 4.31 1.87 4.59
C GLN A 127 5.13 1.52 5.83
N ALA A 128 6.00 2.40 6.30
CA ALA A 128 6.77 2.16 7.51
C ALA A 128 5.88 2.02 8.76
N TYR A 129 4.86 2.87 8.88
CA TYR A 129 3.86 2.76 9.95
C TYR A 129 3.05 1.46 9.84
N ASP A 130 2.55 1.13 8.65
CA ASP A 130 1.74 -0.07 8.45
C ASP A 130 2.57 -1.35 8.68
N TYR A 131 3.84 -1.35 8.28
CA TYR A 131 4.79 -2.42 8.55
C TYR A 131 5.02 -2.61 10.04
N ALA A 132 5.33 -1.54 10.77
CA ALA A 132 5.52 -1.61 12.22
C ALA A 132 4.26 -2.13 12.94
N ARG A 133 3.07 -1.69 12.50
CA ARG A 133 1.80 -2.07 13.10
C ARG A 133 1.39 -3.52 12.81
N TYR A 134 1.49 -3.96 11.57
CA TYR A 134 0.87 -5.21 11.13
C TYR A 134 1.86 -6.35 10.92
N VAL A 135 3.11 -6.04 10.56
CA VAL A 135 4.18 -7.03 10.32
C VAL A 135 5.03 -7.20 11.57
N VAL A 136 5.66 -6.12 12.06
CA VAL A 136 6.49 -6.16 13.28
C VAL A 136 5.62 -6.32 14.53
N LYS A 137 4.40 -5.76 14.52
CA LYS A 137 3.45 -5.74 15.65
C LYS A 137 4.05 -5.12 16.91
N GLY A 138 4.86 -4.09 16.72
CA GLY A 138 5.63 -3.45 17.77
C GLY A 138 6.42 -2.26 17.23
N ARG A 139 7.24 -1.65 18.10
CA ARG A 139 8.10 -0.55 17.67
C ARG A 139 9.11 -1.07 16.64
N TRP A 140 9.33 -0.27 15.60
CA TRP A 140 10.32 -0.54 14.56
C TRP A 140 11.25 0.67 14.43
N PRO A 141 12.30 0.75 15.26
CA PRO A 141 13.21 1.90 15.31
C PRO A 141 13.79 2.29 13.95
N GLU A 142 14.05 1.32 13.09
CA GLU A 142 14.61 1.52 11.75
C GLU A 142 13.64 2.28 10.83
N GLY A 143 12.32 2.16 11.05
CA GLY A 143 11.28 2.89 10.32
C GLY A 143 10.87 4.23 10.96
N GLU A 144 11.27 4.48 12.21
CA GLU A 144 10.84 5.66 12.97
C GLU A 144 11.27 6.98 12.32
N GLU A 145 12.40 7.01 11.63
CA GLU A 145 12.91 8.19 10.93
C GLU A 145 11.98 8.69 9.83
N ALA A 146 11.35 7.81 9.05
CA ALA A 146 10.36 8.22 8.05
C ALA A 146 9.01 8.52 8.70
N ILE A 147 8.56 7.68 9.64
CA ILE A 147 7.25 7.84 10.30
C ILE A 147 7.15 9.22 10.95
N LYS A 148 8.20 9.69 11.64
CA LYS A 148 8.19 10.98 12.35
C LYS A 148 8.12 12.20 11.42
N GLN A 149 8.32 12.05 10.11
CA GLN A 149 8.21 13.16 9.15
C GLN A 149 6.77 13.45 8.72
N SER A 150 5.81 12.55 9.03
CA SER A 150 4.40 12.74 8.71
C SER A 150 3.59 12.97 10.00
N PRO A 151 2.92 14.14 10.18
CA PRO A 151 2.10 14.39 11.37
C PRO A 151 1.05 13.30 11.61
N LYS A 152 0.39 12.85 10.52
CA LYS A 152 -0.57 11.74 10.52
C LYS A 152 0.03 10.45 11.02
N ARG A 153 1.10 9.98 10.37
CA ARG A 153 1.67 8.67 10.67
C ARG A 153 2.36 8.66 12.02
N ALA A 154 3.01 9.75 12.41
CA ALA A 154 3.59 9.91 13.73
C ALA A 154 2.54 9.83 14.86
N CYS A 155 1.42 10.56 14.73
CA CYS A 155 0.33 10.48 15.69
C CYS A 155 -0.27 9.07 15.78
N LEU A 156 -0.51 8.43 14.63
CA LEU A 156 -1.05 7.06 14.59
C LEU A 156 -0.07 6.02 15.15
N TYR A 157 1.23 6.20 14.94
CA TYR A 157 2.27 5.33 15.47
C TYR A 157 2.37 5.45 17.00
N ALA A 158 2.38 6.68 17.53
CA ALA A 158 2.34 6.93 18.96
C ALA A 158 1.11 6.28 19.63
N TYR A 159 -0.05 6.37 18.98
CA TYR A 159 -1.30 5.79 19.47
C TYR A 159 -1.36 4.26 19.37
N ASN A 160 -1.13 3.70 18.19
CA ASN A 160 -1.37 2.27 17.92
C ASN A 160 -0.18 1.38 18.29
N VAL A 161 1.05 1.88 18.16
CA VAL A 161 2.28 1.09 18.29
C VAL A 161 2.97 1.38 19.62
N ILE A 162 3.31 2.64 19.90
CA ILE A 162 3.97 3.02 21.17
C ILE A 162 3.00 2.94 22.35
N LYS A 163 1.72 3.26 22.11
CA LYS A 163 0.67 3.38 23.14
C LYS A 163 1.03 4.40 24.23
N GLY A 164 1.64 5.51 23.81
CA GLY A 164 2.11 6.57 24.70
C GLY A 164 2.72 7.72 23.93
N ARG A 165 3.17 8.75 24.67
CA ARG A 165 3.83 9.91 24.05
C ARG A 165 5.09 9.52 23.31
N TRP A 166 5.34 10.19 22.20
CA TRP A 166 6.53 10.05 21.38
C TRP A 166 7.20 11.42 21.16
N PRO A 167 7.96 11.91 22.17
CA PRO A 167 8.50 13.27 22.17
C PRO A 167 9.31 13.65 20.92
N VAL A 168 10.08 12.70 20.36
CA VAL A 168 10.90 12.96 19.16
C VAL A 168 10.08 13.25 17.89
N ALA A 169 8.78 12.96 17.88
CA ALA A 169 7.89 13.25 16.75
C ALA A 169 6.90 14.39 17.05
N GLU A 170 6.86 14.89 18.28
CA GLU A 170 5.92 15.93 18.71
C GLU A 170 6.10 17.24 17.93
N ASP A 171 7.34 17.59 17.58
CA ASP A 171 7.63 18.77 16.74
C ASP A 171 7.05 18.68 15.33
N THR A 172 6.89 17.47 14.78
CA THR A 172 6.20 17.27 13.51
C THR A 172 4.69 17.26 13.70
N ILE A 173 4.21 16.51 14.70
CA ILE A 173 2.77 16.36 14.95
C ILE A 173 2.11 17.71 15.22
N LYS A 174 2.76 18.58 16.01
CA LYS A 174 2.20 19.87 16.40
C LYS A 174 2.01 20.84 15.23
N LYS A 175 2.69 20.64 14.09
CA LYS A 175 2.58 21.50 12.90
C LYS A 175 1.27 21.35 12.12
N ASP A 176 0.47 20.32 12.42
CA ASP A 176 -0.84 20.11 11.78
C ASP A 176 -1.96 20.24 12.83
N PRO A 177 -2.92 21.17 12.68
CA PRO A 177 -3.97 21.40 13.68
C PRO A 177 -4.85 20.17 13.97
N LEU A 178 -5.15 19.34 12.97
CA LEU A 178 -5.93 18.12 13.15
C LEU A 178 -5.14 17.11 13.96
N TRP A 179 -3.89 16.83 13.56
CA TRP A 179 -3.09 15.80 14.21
C TRP A 179 -2.59 16.22 15.59
N ALA A 180 -2.34 17.51 15.80
CA ALA A 180 -2.08 18.10 17.11
C ALA A 180 -3.25 17.83 18.09
N TYR A 181 -4.48 18.16 17.67
CA TYR A 181 -5.68 17.85 18.46
C TYR A 181 -5.85 16.35 18.70
N GLN A 182 -5.70 15.51 17.67
CA GLN A 182 -5.84 14.05 17.80
C GLN A 182 -4.81 13.46 18.75
N TYR A 183 -3.59 13.99 18.76
CA TYR A 183 -2.53 13.54 19.65
C TYR A 183 -2.79 13.93 21.10
N ALA A 184 -3.18 15.19 21.35
CA ALA A 184 -3.64 15.64 22.67
C ALA A 184 -4.80 14.77 23.18
N HIS A 185 -5.74 14.44 22.29
CA HIS A 185 -6.92 13.66 22.64
C HIS A 185 -6.67 12.18 22.90
N ASN A 186 -5.99 11.49 21.98
CA ASN A 186 -5.88 10.03 22.02
C ASN A 186 -4.60 9.54 22.71
N VAL A 187 -3.52 10.32 22.66
CA VAL A 187 -2.20 9.93 23.16
C VAL A 187 -1.91 10.56 24.51
N ILE A 188 -1.95 11.90 24.61
CA ILE A 188 -1.70 12.62 25.87
C ILE A 188 -2.89 12.46 26.82
N LYS A 189 -4.12 12.41 26.28
CA LYS A 189 -5.39 12.40 27.03
C LYS A 189 -5.51 13.60 27.97
N GLY A 190 -5.04 14.76 27.51
CA GLY A 190 -4.99 15.98 28.31
C GLY A 190 -4.57 17.18 27.47
N ARG A 191 -4.48 18.32 28.15
CA ARG A 191 -4.02 19.59 27.57
C ARG A 191 -2.57 19.44 27.09
N TRP A 192 -2.29 19.97 25.89
CA TRP A 192 -0.98 20.05 25.27
C TRP A 192 -0.65 21.49 24.87
N PRO A 193 -0.18 22.33 25.82
CA PRO A 193 0.07 23.75 25.60
C PRO A 193 0.97 24.07 24.40
N GLU A 194 1.98 23.23 24.16
CA GLU A 194 2.97 23.41 23.09
C GLU A 194 2.39 23.31 21.68
N ALA A 195 1.17 22.78 21.53
CA ALA A 195 0.47 22.68 20.26
C ALA A 195 -0.73 23.64 20.14
N GLU A 196 -1.07 24.39 21.20
CA GLU A 196 -2.26 25.26 21.22
C GLU A 196 -2.17 26.34 20.14
N GLU A 197 -1.00 26.94 19.95
CA GLU A 197 -0.78 27.94 18.89
C GLU A 197 -1.21 27.40 17.52
N THR A 198 -0.80 26.19 17.15
CA THR A 198 -1.18 25.59 15.86
C THR A 198 -2.65 25.17 15.84
N ILE A 199 -3.18 24.60 16.92
CA ILE A 199 -4.59 24.19 16.97
C ILE A 199 -5.53 25.41 16.81
N THR A 200 -5.19 26.57 17.39
CA THR A 200 -5.99 27.80 17.29
C THR A 200 -6.14 28.30 15.84
N GLN A 201 -5.17 28.02 14.98
CA GLN A 201 -5.23 28.38 13.55
C GLN A 201 -6.37 27.66 12.81
N SER A 202 -6.93 26.59 13.38
CA SER A 202 -8.12 25.93 12.86
C SER A 202 -9.32 26.11 13.82
N PRO A 203 -10.28 27.00 13.52
CA PRO A 203 -11.46 27.22 14.36
C PRO A 203 -12.25 25.95 14.66
N LYS A 204 -12.26 25.00 13.72
CA LYS A 204 -12.92 23.69 13.88
C LYS A 204 -12.26 22.85 14.98
N TRP A 205 -10.93 22.76 14.99
CA TRP A 205 -10.19 21.93 15.94
C TRP A 205 -10.03 22.61 17.29
N TRP A 206 -9.83 23.94 17.29
CA TRP A 206 -9.79 24.73 18.52
C TRP A 206 -11.07 24.59 19.35
N ARG A 207 -12.25 24.76 18.75
CA ARG A 207 -13.53 24.56 19.46
C ARG A 207 -13.72 23.15 20.05
N LYS A 208 -13.10 22.13 19.44
CA LYS A 208 -13.13 20.76 19.99
C LYS A 208 -12.13 20.62 21.13
N TYR A 209 -10.96 21.24 21.01
CA TYR A 209 -9.90 21.23 22.00
C TYR A 209 -10.33 21.96 23.28
N GLU A 210 -10.83 23.20 23.16
CA GLU A 210 -11.35 23.99 24.29
C GLU A 210 -12.35 23.19 25.11
N ARG A 211 -13.46 22.76 24.48
CA ARG A 211 -14.51 21.99 25.15
C ARG A 211 -14.05 20.73 25.87
N LYS A 212 -12.88 20.18 25.51
CA LYS A 212 -12.36 18.95 26.08
C LYS A 212 -11.32 19.18 27.17
N PHE A 213 -10.55 20.26 27.11
CA PHE A 213 -9.33 20.44 27.90
C PHE A 213 -9.18 21.80 28.59
N LEU A 214 -10.04 22.78 28.29
CA LEU A 214 -10.07 24.12 28.90
C LEU A 214 -11.43 24.40 29.53
#